data_AF-A0A151TRM9-F1
#
_entry.id   AF-A0A151TRM9-F1
#
_cell.length_a   1.000
_cell.length_b   1.000
_cell.length_c   1.000
_cell.angle_alpha   90.00
_cell.angle_beta   90.00
_cell.angle_gamma   90.00
#
_symmetry.space_group_name_H-M   'P 1'
#
loop_
_entity.id
_entity.type
_entity.pdbx_description
1 polymer ?
#
loop_
_entity_poly.entity_id
_entity_poly.type
_entity_poly.pdbx_seq_one_letter_code
_entity_poly.pdbx_strand_id
1 'polypeptide(L)' 'MQEELTQFQKNDVWKLVQAPKDRTIIDTKWVYRIKLDESENVVRNKARLVAKGYSQQEGIDFTETFALLLE' A
#
# COMPACT_ATOMS: atom_id res chain seq x y z
N MET A 1 -14.65 5.50 2.39
CA MET A 1 -13.94 4.75 1.32
C MET A 1 -14.06 5.46 -0.04
N GLN A 2 -15.26 5.88 -0.46
CA GLN A 2 -15.44 6.67 -1.69
C GLN A 2 -14.79 8.07 -1.63
N GLU A 3 -14.82 8.73 -0.47
CA GLU A 3 -14.22 10.05 -0.28
C GLU A 3 -12.69 10.01 -0.40
N GLU A 4 -12.05 9.02 0.23
CA GLU A 4 -10.61 8.73 0.11
C GLU A 4 -10.19 8.49 -1.35
N LEU A 5 -10.94 7.66 -2.09
CA LEU A 5 -10.69 7.42 -3.51
C LEU A 5 -10.79 8.71 -4.33
N THR A 6 -11.76 9.56 -3.99
CA THR A 6 -11.95 10.86 -4.65
C THR A 6 -10.81 11.82 -4.33
N GLN A 7 -10.29 11.83 -3.10
CA GLN A 7 -9.11 12.60 -2.71
C GLN A 7 -7.87 12.12 -3.45
N PHE A 8 -7.68 10.81 -3.63
CA PHE A 8 -6.55 10.30 -4.39
C PHE A 8 -6.61 10.71 -5.87
N GLN A 9 -7.80 10.71 -6.47
CA GLN A 9 -7.99 11.22 -7.83
C GLN A 9 -7.71 12.72 -7.92
N LYS A 10 -8.14 13.51 -6.92
CA LYS A 10 -7.88 14.95 -6.87
C LYS A 10 -6.40 15.30 -6.67
N ASN A 11 -5.69 14.50 -5.89
CA ASN A 11 -4.28 14.74 -5.57
C ASN A 11 -3.32 14.14 -6.61
N ASP A 12 -3.81 13.46 -7.65
CA ASP A 12 -3.04 12.78 -8.71
C ASP A 12 -1.85 11.96 -8.15
N VAL A 13 -2.09 11.30 -7.01
CA VAL A 13 -1.05 10.56 -6.27
C VAL A 13 -0.73 9.19 -6.89
N TRP A 14 -1.55 8.69 -7.82
CA TRP A 14 -1.29 7.44 -8.53
C TRP A 14 -1.89 7.46 -9.94
N LYS A 15 -1.23 6.77 -10.86
CA LYS A 15 -1.69 6.54 -12.24
C LYS A 15 -1.75 5.06 -12.52
N LEU A 16 -2.86 4.60 -13.06
CA LEU A 16 -2.99 3.23 -13.53
C LEU A 16 -2.18 3.08 -14.82
N VAL A 17 -1.11 2.31 -14.78
CA VAL A 17 -0.26 2.02 -15.94
C VAL A 17 -0.42 0.57 -16.36
N GLN A 18 -0.23 0.29 -17.64
CA GLN A 18 -0.19 -1.09 -18.13
C GLN A 18 1.03 -1.82 -17.59
N ALA A 19 0.88 -3.11 -17.34
CA ALA A 19 1.97 -3.95 -16.89
C ALA A 19 3.12 -3.96 -17.93
N PRO A 20 4.36 -3.66 -17.52
CA PRO A 20 5.52 -3.79 -18.39
C PRO A 20 5.72 -5.25 -18.81
N LYS A 21 5.88 -5.51 -20.11
CA LYS A 21 6.06 -6.88 -20.66
C LYS A 21 7.39 -7.52 -20.26
N ASP A 22 8.41 -6.70 -19.98
CA ASP A 22 9.78 -7.15 -19.72
C ASP A 22 10.16 -7.14 -18.24
N ARG A 23 9.20 -6.96 -17.33
CA ARG A 23 9.46 -6.98 -15.88
C ARG A 23 8.52 -7.93 -15.16
N THR A 24 9.07 -8.59 -14.16
CA THR A 24 8.28 -9.42 -13.24
C THR A 24 7.45 -8.51 -12.35
N ILE A 25 6.13 -8.67 -12.42
CA ILE A 25 5.22 -7.97 -11.50
C ILE A 25 5.34 -8.64 -10.14
N ILE A 26 5.69 -7.86 -9.12
CA ILE A 26 5.73 -8.36 -7.75
C ILE A 26 4.30 -8.45 -7.24
N ASP A 27 3.90 -9.65 -6.86
CA ASP A 27 2.63 -9.84 -6.18
C ASP A 27 2.60 -9.06 -4.88
N THR A 28 1.47 -8.42 -4.59
CA THR A 28 1.26 -7.70 -3.33
C THR A 28 0.11 -8.33 -2.55
N LYS A 29 0.12 -8.12 -1.23
CA LYS A 29 -0.93 -8.55 -0.32
C LYS A 29 -1.28 -7.41 0.63
N TRP A 30 -2.58 -7.22 0.86
CA TRP A 30 -3.05 -6.33 1.90
C TRP A 30 -2.95 -6.98 3.27
N VAL A 31 -2.35 -6.28 4.22
CA VAL A 31 -2.31 -6.63 5.64
C VAL A 31 -3.14 -5.61 6.39
N TYR A 32 -4.23 -6.07 7.00
CA TYR A 32 -5.10 -5.26 7.83
C TYR A 32 -4.75 -5.49 9.30
N ARG A 33 -4.62 -4.39 10.05
CA ARG A 33 -4.44 -4.40 11.50
C ARG A 33 -5.37 -3.39 12.13
N ILE A 34 -6.26 -3.89 12.96
CA ILE A 34 -7.14 -3.06 13.78
C ILE A 34 -6.35 -2.65 15.02
N LYS A 35 -6.33 -1.35 15.33
CA LYS A 35 -5.86 -0.84 16.63
C LYS A 35 -7.08 -0.68 17.53
N LEU A 36 -7.07 -1.41 18.63
CA LEU A 36 -8.07 -1.32 19.68
C LEU A 36 -7.57 -0.39 20.81
N ASP A 37 -8.51 0.27 21.46
CA ASP A 37 -8.32 0.99 22.74
C ASP A 37 -8.22 0.01 23.92
N GLU A 38 -7.84 0.50 25.10
CA GLU A 38 -7.96 -0.19 26.39
C GLU A 38 -9.39 -0.66 26.67
N SER A 39 -10.39 0.03 26.13
CA SER A 39 -11.81 -0.34 26.21
C SER A 39 -12.27 -1.28 25.07
N GLU A 40 -11.33 -1.91 24.34
CA GLU A 40 -11.57 -2.79 23.18
C GLU A 40 -12.30 -2.12 21.99
N ASN A 41 -12.43 -0.80 22.00
CA ASN A 41 -13.05 -0.06 20.91
C ASN A 41 -12.10 0.09 19.72
N VAL A 42 -12.61 0.02 18.50
CA VAL A 42 -11.82 0.21 17.27
C VAL A 42 -11.41 1.68 17.13
N VAL A 43 -10.15 2.00 17.44
CA VAL A 43 -9.60 3.36 17.34
C VAL A 43 -9.15 3.67 15.92
N ARG A 44 -8.48 2.73 15.26
CA ARG A 44 -7.97 2.94 13.90
C ARG A 44 -7.80 1.63 13.15
N ASN A 45 -8.37 1.56 11.96
CA ASN A 45 -8.07 0.50 11.00
C ASN A 45 -6.81 0.89 10.23
N LYS A 46 -5.74 0.10 10.34
CA LYS A 46 -4.53 0.27 9.53
C LYS A 46 -4.51 -0.78 8.43
N ALA A 47 -4.41 -0.35 7.19
CA ALA A 47 -4.12 -1.22 6.05
C ALA A 47 -2.69 -0.95 5.58
N ARG A 48 -1.95 -2.01 5.23
CA ARG A 48 -0.62 -1.92 4.62
C ARG A 48 -0.61 -2.80 3.38
N LEU A 49 -0.23 -2.23 2.25
CA LEU A 49 0.08 -3.02 1.07
C LEU A 49 1.53 -3.51 1.21
N VAL A 50 1.73 -4.82 1.19
CA VAL A 50 3.05 -5.44 1.37
C VAL A 50 3.37 -6.27 0.15
N ALA A 51 4.58 -6.12 -0.38
CA ALA A 51 5.10 -6.99 -1.43
C ALA A 51 5.30 -8.41 -0.92
N LYS A 52 4.99 -9.41 -1.74
CA LYS A 52 5.34 -10.81 -1.45
C LYS A 52 6.85 -10.96 -1.66
N GLY A 53 7.60 -10.85 -0.56
CA GLY A 53 9.07 -10.72 -0.56
C GLY A 53 9.86 -11.86 -1.21
N TYR A 54 9.24 -13.01 -1.50
CA TYR A 54 9.94 -14.11 -2.20
C TYR A 54 10.33 -13.77 -3.65
N SER A 55 9.75 -12.71 -4.23
CA SER A 55 10.05 -12.24 -5.58
C SER A 55 10.84 -10.91 -5.61
N GLN A 56 11.25 -10.38 -4.46
CA GLN A 56 11.99 -9.10 -4.40
C GLN A 56 13.50 -9.33 -4.53
N GLN A 57 14.13 -8.64 -5.47
CA GLN A 57 15.59 -8.56 -5.61
C GLN A 57 16.13 -7.27 -4.98
N GLU A 58 17.15 -7.41 -4.12
CA GLU A 58 17.86 -6.29 -3.49
C GLU A 58 18.50 -5.37 -4.53
N GLY A 59 18.27 -4.06 -4.39
CA GLY A 59 18.79 -3.04 -5.31
C GLY A 59 18.04 -2.90 -6.64
N ILE A 60 17.06 -3.75 -6.92
CA ILE A 60 16.19 -3.69 -8.12
C ILE A 60 14.76 -3.33 -7.72
N ASP A 61 14.22 -4.01 -6.71
CA ASP A 61 12.81 -3.88 -6.29
C ASP A 61 12.61 -3.10 -4.99
N PHE A 62 13.67 -2.89 -4.21
CA PHE A 62 13.65 -2.10 -2.98
C PHE A 62 14.92 -1.27 -2.81
N THR A 63 14.87 -0.02 -3.25
CA THR A 63 15.84 1.03 -2.91
C THR A 63 15.16 2.25 -2.30
N GLU A 64 13.86 2.40 -2.52
CA GLU A 64 13.04 3.50 -2.01
C GLU A 64 11.91 2.95 -1.13
N THR A 65 11.91 3.34 0.14
CA THR A 65 10.84 2.97 1.08
C THR A 65 9.69 3.95 0.92
N PHE A 66 8.62 3.54 0.23
CA PHE A 66 7.38 4.33 0.21
C PHE A 66 6.64 4.16 1.54
N ALA A 67 7.00 5.00 2.52
CA ALA A 67 6.18 5.18 3.71
C ALA A 67 4.91 5.93 3.29
N LEU A 68 3.75 5.24 3.30
CA LEU A 68 2.45 5.86 3.14
C LEU A 68 2.19 6.79 4.33
N LEU A 69 2.49 8.06 4.15
CA LEU A 69 2.16 9.16 5.04
C LEU A 69 0.72 9.60 4.74
N LEU A 70 -0.23 8.87 5.31
CA LEU A 70 -1.62 9.31 5.44
C LEU A 70 -1.80 9.67 6.91
N GLU A 71 -1.73 10.97 7.20
CA GLU A 71 -2.18 11.53 8.48
C GLU A 71 -3.70 11.48 8.55
#